data_AF-A0A821M1S9-F1
#
_entry.id   AF-A0A821M1S9-F1
#
_cell.length_a   1.000
_cell.length_b   1.000
_cell.length_c   1.000
_cell.angle_alpha   90.00
_cell.angle_beta   90.00
_cell.angle_gamma   90.00
#
_symmetry.space_group_name_H-M   'P 1'
#
loop_
_entity.id
_entity.type
_entity.pdbx_description
1 polymer ?
#
loop_
_entity_poly.entity_id
_entity_poly.type
_entity_poly.pdbx_seq_one_letter_code
_entity_poly.pdbx_strand_id
1 'polypeptide(L)'
;PTTGQIVVNPVKWVEMKENMEIIGQSSIIYTYTAPMPPDGYWYGIFMQATFPGPHGTALNLTTETLIIPNTFPVGPCSGEQCYGNLV
;
A
#
# COMPACT_ATOMS: atom_id res chain seq x y z
N PRO A 1 -24.37 -0.58 19.17
CA PRO A 1 -23.14 0.06 18.65
C PRO A 1 -23.18 1.57 18.90
N THR A 2 -22.50 2.02 19.94
CA THR A 2 -22.35 3.44 20.27
C THR A 2 -21.43 4.11 19.26
N THR A 3 -21.92 5.17 18.67
CA THR A 3 -21.29 6.04 17.68
C THR A 3 -19.98 6.63 18.22
N GLY A 4 -18.90 6.55 17.42
CA GLY A 4 -17.80 7.53 17.48
C GLY A 4 -16.55 7.20 18.29
N GLN A 5 -16.27 5.94 18.65
CA GLN A 5 -14.99 5.62 19.30
C GLN A 5 -13.87 5.51 18.25
N ILE A 6 -12.93 6.46 18.23
CA ILE A 6 -11.72 6.39 17.39
C ILE A 6 -10.86 5.25 17.93
N VAL A 7 -10.86 4.13 17.23
CA VAL A 7 -9.95 3.01 17.50
C VAL A 7 -8.71 3.22 16.64
N VAL A 8 -7.58 3.55 17.28
CA VAL A 8 -6.29 3.58 16.58
C VAL A 8 -5.94 2.15 16.18
N ASN A 9 -5.91 1.88 14.88
CA ASN A 9 -5.47 0.59 14.35
C ASN A 9 -4.05 0.76 13.78
N PRO A 10 -3.00 0.49 14.57
CA PRO A 10 -1.63 0.76 14.15
C PRO A 10 -1.23 -0.13 12.95
N VAL A 11 -0.75 0.50 11.88
CA VAL A 11 -0.20 -0.20 10.73
C VAL A 11 1.20 -0.68 11.07
N LYS A 12 1.43 -1.99 10.99
CA LYS A 12 2.77 -2.58 11.16
C LYS A 12 3.47 -2.62 9.81
N TRP A 13 4.40 -1.69 9.62
CA TRP A 13 5.28 -1.69 8.44
C TRP A 13 6.40 -2.71 8.60
N VAL A 14 6.64 -3.47 7.54
CA VAL A 14 7.74 -4.45 7.46
C VAL A 14 8.52 -4.14 6.19
N GLU A 15 9.83 -3.97 6.30
CA GLU A 15 10.69 -3.80 5.13
C GLU A 15 10.70 -5.11 4.33
N MET A 16 10.32 -5.03 3.06
CA MET A 16 10.34 -6.16 2.15
C MET A 16 11.46 -5.94 1.14
N LYS A 17 12.34 -6.94 1.05
CA LYS A 17 13.46 -6.96 0.11
C LYS A 17 13.15 -8.03 -0.92
N GLU A 18 12.81 -7.61 -2.13
CA GLU A 18 12.40 -8.51 -3.20
C GLU A 18 13.34 -8.44 -4.39
N ASN A 19 13.08 -9.32 -5.35
CA ASN A 19 13.86 -9.45 -6.57
C ASN A 19 13.77 -8.16 -7.39
N MET A 20 14.91 -7.47 -7.50
CA MET A 20 15.11 -6.35 -8.39
C MET A 20 15.65 -6.86 -9.71
N GLU A 21 14.96 -6.56 -10.81
CA GLU A 21 15.44 -6.88 -12.16
C GLU A 21 15.62 -5.61 -12.97
N ILE A 22 16.77 -5.48 -13.62
CA ILE A 22 17.02 -4.41 -14.57
C ILE A 22 16.53 -4.90 -15.93
N ILE A 23 15.46 -4.30 -16.44
CA ILE A 23 14.92 -4.61 -17.76
C ILE A 23 15.36 -3.54 -18.75
N GLY A 24 16.30 -3.90 -19.62
CA GLY A 24 16.88 -2.98 -20.61
C GLY A 24 17.96 -2.06 -20.01
N GLN A 25 18.27 -0.95 -20.70
CA GLN A 25 19.36 -0.05 -20.30
C GLN A 25 18.94 1.01 -19.26
N SER A 26 17.64 1.20 -19.00
CA SER A 26 17.15 2.32 -18.18
C SER A 26 15.91 2.04 -17.33
N SER A 27 15.34 0.83 -17.37
CA SER A 27 14.13 0.51 -16.60
C SER A 27 14.46 -0.51 -15.52
N ILE A 28 14.14 -0.16 -14.27
CA ILE A 28 14.21 -1.08 -13.14
C ILE A 28 12.78 -1.55 -12.86
N ILE A 29 12.58 -2.86 -12.83
CA ILE A 29 11.32 -3.47 -12.42
C ILE A 29 11.51 -4.10 -11.04
N TYR A 30 10.56 -3.78 -10.16
CA TYR A 30 10.43 -4.38 -8.84
C TYR A 30 9.22 -5.30 -8.86
N THR A 31 9.40 -6.56 -8.45
CA THR A 31 8.32 -7.55 -8.44
C THR A 31 8.10 -8.09 -7.03
N TYR A 32 6.89 -7.86 -6.51
CA TYR A 32 6.41 -8.47 -5.28
C TYR A 32 5.37 -9.54 -5.53
N THR A 33 5.50 -10.67 -4.83
CA THR A 33 4.42 -11.63 -4.64
C THR A 33 4.02 -11.62 -3.17
N ALA A 34 2.89 -10.96 -2.86
CA ALA A 34 2.32 -10.96 -1.52
C ALA A 34 1.49 -12.23 -1.26
N PRO A 35 1.56 -12.83 -0.07
CA PRO A 35 0.53 -13.80 0.34
C PRO A 35 -0.81 -13.08 0.53
N MET A 36 -1.92 -13.80 0.34
CA MET A 36 -3.24 -13.29 0.72
C MET A 36 -3.26 -13.01 2.23
N PRO A 37 -3.78 -11.85 2.70
CA PRO A 37 -3.91 -11.61 4.12
C PRO A 37 -4.90 -12.59 4.78
N PRO A 38 -4.81 -12.85 6.09
CA PRO A 38 -5.80 -13.62 6.82
C PRO A 38 -7.19 -12.97 6.77
N ASP A 39 -8.25 -13.75 6.99
CA ASP A 39 -9.63 -13.26 7.01
C ASP A 39 -9.81 -12.10 7.99
N GLY A 40 -10.41 -11.00 7.52
CA GLY A 40 -10.57 -9.76 8.30
C GLY A 40 -9.34 -8.85 8.34
N TYR A 41 -8.23 -9.22 7.69
CA TYR A 41 -7.00 -8.42 7.62
C TYR A 41 -6.70 -7.96 6.19
N TRP A 42 -5.97 -6.86 6.10
CA TRP A 42 -5.57 -6.24 4.84
C TRP A 42 -4.04 -6.06 4.84
N TYR A 43 -3.43 -6.15 3.68
CA TYR A 43 -2.05 -5.74 3.48
C TYR A 43 -2.00 -4.46 2.65
N GLY A 44 -1.07 -3.58 3.01
CA GLY A 44 -0.73 -2.39 2.24
C GLY A 44 0.70 -2.50 1.76
N ILE A 45 0.95 -2.15 0.50
CA ILE A 45 2.29 -2.11 -0.07
C ILE A 45 2.53 -0.76 -0.74
N PHE A 46 3.74 -0.24 -0.60
CA PHE A 46 4.23 0.90 -1.35
C PHE A 46 5.73 0.72 -1.58
N MET A 47 6.27 1.36 -2.61
CA MET A 47 7.70 1.40 -2.85
C MET A 47 8.26 2.71 -2.29
N GLN A 48 9.33 2.60 -1.50
CA GLN A 48 10.13 3.74 -1.08
C GLN A 48 11.49 3.71 -1.79
N ALA A 49 11.81 4.75 -2.53
CA ALA A 49 13.11 4.93 -3.15
C ALA A 49 13.82 6.13 -2.54
N THR A 50 15.12 5.99 -2.30
CA THR A 50 15.98 7.07 -1.82
C THR A 50 17.02 7.38 -2.89
N PHE A 51 17.05 8.63 -3.35
CA PHE A 51 18.01 9.09 -4.35
C PHE A 51 18.95 10.14 -3.74
N PRO A 52 20.21 10.24 -4.20
CA PRO A 52 21.08 11.35 -3.83
C PRO A 52 20.47 12.68 -4.27
N GLY A 53 20.37 13.61 -3.33
CA GLY A 53 19.97 14.99 -3.59
C GLY A 53 21.17 15.94 -3.64
N PRO A 54 20.97 17.19 -4.07
CA PRO A 54 22.01 18.22 -4.04
C PRO A 54 22.55 18.44 -2.62
N HIS A 55 23.82 18.85 -2.51
CA HIS A 55 24.46 19.23 -1.24
C HIS A 55 24.44 18.14 -0.15
N GLY A 56 24.46 16.86 -0.53
CA GLY A 56 24.46 15.73 0.41
C GLY A 56 23.11 15.46 1.05
N THR A 57 22.02 16.03 0.51
CA THR A 57 20.65 15.69 0.91
C THR A 57 20.21 14.36 0.28
N ALA A 58 19.07 13.84 0.73
CA ALA A 58 18.42 12.66 0.15
C ALA A 58 17.01 13.02 -0.32
N LEU A 59 16.64 12.55 -1.52
CA LEU A 59 15.30 12.65 -2.06
C LEU A 59 14.59 11.32 -1.77
N ASN A 60 13.57 11.38 -0.91
CA ASN A 60 12.72 10.23 -0.60
C ASN A 60 11.46 10.29 -1.45
N LEU A 61 11.26 9.28 -2.29
CA LEU A 61 10.07 9.09 -3.09
C LEU A 61 9.26 7.92 -2.51
N THR A 62 7.95 8.11 -2.40
CA THR A 62 7.00 7.09 -1.97
C THR A 62 5.94 6.94 -3.05
N THR A 63 5.66 5.72 -3.49
CA THR A 63 4.52 5.49 -4.39
C THR A 63 3.21 5.57 -3.63
N GLU A 64 2.11 5.61 -4.37
CA GLU A 64 0.79 5.33 -3.80
C GLU A 64 0.78 3.97 -3.10
N THR A 65 -0.05 3.86 -2.06
CA THR A 65 -0.25 2.59 -1.34
C THR A 65 -1.27 1.75 -2.06
N LEU A 66 -0.89 0.53 -2.44
CA LEU A 66 -1.79 -0.49 -2.94
C LEU A 66 -2.32 -1.29 -1.75
N ILE A 67 -3.64 -1.43 -1.65
CA ILE A 67 -4.30 -2.15 -0.57
C ILE A 67 -4.85 -3.47 -1.12
N ILE A 68 -4.48 -4.57 -0.49
CA ILE A 68 -4.90 -5.93 -0.83
C ILE A 68 -5.77 -6.44 0.34
N PRO A 69 -7.10 -6.40 0.22
CA PRO A 69 -7.99 -6.99 1.21
C PRO A 69 -8.17 -8.50 0.94
N ASN A 70 -8.30 -9.30 2.00
CA ASN A 70 -8.84 -10.67 1.86
C ASN A 70 -10.36 -10.61 1.65
N THR A 71 -11.04 -9.77 2.43
CA THR A 71 -12.48 -9.51 2.34
C THR A 71 -12.72 -8.03 2.18
N PHE A 72 -13.47 -7.63 1.15
CA PHE A 72 -13.86 -6.24 0.96
C PHE A 72 -14.74 -5.75 2.13
N PRO A 73 -14.53 -4.52 2.63
CA PRO A 73 -15.27 -4.00 3.78
C PRO A 73 -16.76 -3.82 3.49
N VAL A 74 -17.10 -3.66 2.22
CA VAL A 74 -18.46 -3.50 1.72
C VAL A 74 -18.70 -4.54 0.64
N GLY A 75 -19.92 -5.09 0.63
CA GLY A 75 -20.37 -5.91 -0.48
C GLY A 75 -20.36 -5.13 -1.79
N PRO A 76 -20.47 -5.81 -2.94
CA PRO A 76 -20.54 -5.15 -4.24
C PRO A 76 -21.67 -4.11 -4.23
N CYS A 77 -21.34 -2.85 -4.51
CA CYS A 77 -22.33 -1.80 -4.74
C CYS A 77 -22.36 -1.40 -6.21
N SER A 78 -23.51 -0.91 -6.67
CA SER A 78 -23.71 -0.43 -8.04
C SER A 78 -24.75 0.68 -8.08
N GLY A 79 -24.77 1.43 -9.18
CA GLY A 79 -25.70 2.54 -9.40
C GLY A 79 -25.30 3.82 -8.68
N GLU A 80 -26.16 4.83 -8.78
CA GLU A 80 -25.86 6.18 -8.32
C GLU A 80 -25.62 6.27 -6.81
N GLN A 81 -26.07 5.30 -6.00
CA GLN A 81 -25.95 5.30 -4.53
C GLN A 81 -24.65 4.64 -4.02
N CYS A 82 -23.76 4.21 -4.91
CA CYS A 82 -22.52 3.51 -4.58
C CYS A 82 -21.39 4.52 -4.33
N TYR A 83 -21.34 5.03 -3.09
CA TYR A 83 -20.29 5.97 -2.64
C TYR A 83 -19.46 5.34 -1.52
N GLY A 84 -18.15 5.57 -1.53
CA GLY A 84 -17.27 5.26 -0.40
C GLY A 84 -17.21 6.43 0.57
N ASN A 85 -17.20 6.16 1.88
CA ASN A 85 -16.78 7.14 2.87
C ASN A 85 -15.25 7.13 2.91
N LEU A 86 -14.61 8.20 2.45
CA LEU A 86 -13.18 8.40 2.64
C LEU A 86 -12.92 8.60 4.14
N VAL A 87 -12.00 7.80 4.70
CA VAL A 87 -11.44 7.96 6.04
C VAL A 87 -10.20 8.83 6.01
#